data_AF-A0A1F8H0K1-F1
#
_entry.id   AF-A0A1F8H0K1-F1
#
_cell.length_a   1.000
_cell.length_b   1.000
_cell.length_c   1.000
_cell.angle_alpha   90.00
_cell.angle_beta   90.00
_cell.angle_gamma   90.00
#
_symmetry.space_group_name_H-M   'P 1'
#
loop_
_entity.id
_entity.type
_entity.pdbx_description
1 polymer ?
#
loop_
_entity_poly.entity_id
_entity_poly.type
_entity_poly.pdbx_seq_one_letter_code
_entity_poly.pdbx_strand_id
1 'polypeptide(L)' 'MAVPRHHMAKGKQKRRRSHLALKPKKLSACPQCKRNILPHMMCKFCGYYKGREIVNVLAKELKKKEKRQHSAAH' A
#
# COMPACT_ATOMS: atom_id res chain seq x y z
N MET A 1 17.83 -31.45 12.51
CA MET A 1 18.14 -30.00 12.34
C MET A 1 18.89 -29.50 13.57
N ALA A 2 19.81 -28.55 13.41
CA ALA A 2 20.55 -28.02 14.55
C ALA A 2 19.63 -27.18 15.45
N VAL A 3 19.62 -27.49 16.76
CA VAL A 3 18.84 -26.77 17.76
C VAL A 3 19.74 -25.84 18.58
N PRO A 4 19.24 -24.66 19.00
CA PRO A 4 20.00 -23.77 19.88
C PRO A 4 20.31 -24.47 21.20
N ARG A 5 21.59 -24.53 21.57
CA ARG A 5 22.03 -25.10 22.85
C ARG A 5 21.54 -24.31 24.06
N HIS A 6 21.41 -22.99 23.94
CA HIS A 6 21.02 -22.09 25.03
C HIS A 6 20.14 -20.93 24.55
N HIS A 7 19.39 -20.34 25.47
CA HIS A 7 18.61 -19.13 25.24
C HIS A 7 19.49 -17.93 24.90
N MET A 8 19.11 -17.14 23.89
CA MET A 8 19.86 -15.92 23.53
C MET A 8 19.59 -14.80 24.53
N ALA A 9 20.65 -14.21 25.10
CA ALA A 9 20.53 -13.04 25.96
C ALA A 9 19.77 -11.89 25.27
N LYS A 10 18.90 -11.21 26.03
CA LYS A 10 18.08 -10.08 25.52
C LYS A 10 18.93 -9.00 24.83
N GLY A 11 20.12 -8.70 25.36
CA GLY A 11 21.05 -7.73 24.77
C GLY A 11 21.57 -8.16 23.39
N LYS A 12 21.86 -9.46 23.18
CA LYS A 12 22.26 -10.01 21.87
C LYS A 12 21.11 -9.96 20.87
N GLN A 13 19.89 -10.29 21.31
CA GLN A 13 18.68 -10.19 20.50
C GLN A 13 18.39 -8.74 20.08
N LYS A 14 18.47 -7.77 21.01
CA LYS A 14 18.23 -6.35 20.74
C LYS A 14 19.25 -5.77 19.77
N ARG A 15 20.55 -6.06 19.96
CA ARG A 15 21.61 -5.66 19.01
C ARG A 15 21.40 -6.23 17.61
N ARG A 16 20.96 -7.48 17.49
CA ARG A 16 20.61 -8.03 16.17
C ARG A 16 19.42 -7.30 15.53
N ARG A 17 18.43 -6.89 16.34
CA ARG A 17 17.22 -6.19 15.85
C ARG A 17 17.44 -4.70 15.57
N SER A 18 18.53 -4.08 16.00
CA SER A 18 18.77 -2.63 15.78
C SER A 18 18.82 -2.26 14.30
N HIS A 19 19.24 -3.18 13.44
CA HIS A 19 19.31 -2.98 11.99
C HIS A 19 17.97 -3.19 11.27
N LEU A 20 16.93 -3.68 11.95
CA LEU A 20 15.63 -4.00 11.35
C LEU A 20 14.65 -2.81 11.33
N ALA A 21 15.17 -1.59 11.30
CA ALA A 21 14.34 -0.38 11.25
C ALA A 21 13.66 -0.24 9.87
N LEU A 22 12.35 0.03 9.89
CA LEU A 22 11.59 0.30 8.68
C LEU A 22 11.87 1.71 8.18
N LYS A 23 12.13 1.85 6.87
CA LYS A 23 12.31 3.17 6.23
C LYS A 23 10.96 3.72 5.77
N PRO A 24 10.70 5.04 5.94
CA PRO A 24 9.50 5.65 5.40
C PRO A 24 9.52 5.64 3.87
N LYS A 25 8.34 5.53 3.26
CA LYS A 25 8.19 5.58 1.80
C LYS A 25 8.21 7.04 1.33
N LYS A 26 8.91 7.31 0.23
CA LYS A 26 8.86 8.61 -0.44
C LYS A 26 7.56 8.72 -1.24
N LEU A 27 6.81 9.80 -1.01
CA LEU A 27 5.59 10.12 -1.73
C LEU A 27 5.80 11.39 -2.55
N SER A 28 5.16 11.47 -3.71
CA SER A 28 5.18 12.62 -4.62
C SER A 28 3.75 13.11 -4.85
N ALA A 29 3.58 14.41 -5.12
CA ALA A 29 2.26 14.95 -5.46
C ALA A 29 1.80 14.50 -6.85
N CYS A 30 0.54 14.11 -6.98
CA CYS A 30 -0.08 13.81 -8.27
C CYS A 30 -0.32 15.12 -9.06
N PRO A 31 0.03 15.20 -10.36
CA PRO A 31 -0.13 16.43 -11.14
C PRO A 31 -1.58 16.85 -11.36
N GLN A 32 -2.54 15.92 -11.31
CA GLN A 32 -3.96 16.20 -11.57
C GLN A 32 -4.73 16.54 -10.29
N CYS A 33 -4.64 15.68 -9.26
CA CYS A 33 -5.44 15.82 -8.03
C CYS A 33 -4.65 16.29 -6.81
N LYS A 34 -3.34 16.58 -6.94
CA LYS A 34 -2.41 17.05 -5.89
C LYS A 34 -2.28 16.15 -4.65
N ARG A 35 -2.82 14.93 -4.69
CA ARG A 35 -2.70 13.96 -3.59
C ARG A 35 -1.34 13.27 -3.62
N ASN A 36 -0.88 12.85 -2.45
CA ASN A 36 0.35 12.09 -2.29
C ASN A 36 0.20 10.68 -2.89
N ILE A 37 1.06 10.36 -3.85
CA ILE A 37 1.13 9.07 -4.53
C ILE A 37 2.55 8.50 -4.44
N LEU A 38 2.66 7.19 -4.62
CA LEU A 38 3.96 6.57 -4.81
C LEU A 38 4.52 6.94 -6.20
N PRO A 39 5.82 7.21 -6.31
CA PRO A 39 6.45 7.45 -7.61
C PRO A 39 6.30 6.22 -8.53
N HIS A 40 6.24 6.46 -9.84
CA HIS A 40 6.02 5.44 -10.88
C HIS A 40 4.72 4.64 -10.79
N MET A 41 3.78 5.01 -9.91
CA MET A 41 2.47 4.39 -9.81
C MET A 41 1.39 5.28 -10.41
N MET A 42 0.31 4.67 -10.91
CA MET A 42 -0.91 5.41 -11.25
C MET A 42 -1.56 5.97 -9.99
N CYS A 43 -2.17 7.15 -10.10
CA CYS A 43 -2.91 7.72 -8.98
C CYS A 43 -4.18 6.90 -8.73
N LYS A 44 -4.29 6.25 -7.57
CA LYS A 44 -5.48 5.45 -7.22
C LYS A 44 -6.74 6.28 -7.02
N PHE A 45 -6.58 7.60 -6.85
CA PHE A 45 -7.68 8.52 -6.60
C PHE A 45 -8.31 9.05 -7.88
N CYS A 46 -7.49 9.53 -8.82
CA CYS A 46 -8.01 10.06 -10.09
C CYS A 46 -7.89 9.06 -11.25
N GLY A 47 -7.12 7.97 -11.13
CA GLY A 47 -6.96 6.98 -12.20
C GLY A 47 -6.00 7.39 -13.31
N TYR A 48 -5.33 8.54 -13.16
CA TYR A 48 -4.40 9.09 -14.14
C TYR A 48 -2.96 8.62 -13.91
N TYR A 49 -2.25 8.41 -15.02
CA TYR A 49 -0.80 8.19 -15.06
C TYR A 49 -0.23 8.87 -16.32
N LYS A 50 0.83 9.67 -16.15
CA LYS A 50 1.47 10.42 -17.24
C LYS A 50 0.46 11.21 -18.12
N GLY A 51 -0.55 11.84 -17.50
CA GLY A 51 -1.55 12.65 -18.20
C GLY A 51 -2.60 11.86 -18.98
N ARG A 52 -2.60 10.52 -18.93
CA ARG A 52 -3.65 9.68 -19.52
C ARG A 52 -4.52 9.06 -18.43
N GLU A 53 -5.82 9.02 -18.67
CA GLU A 53 -6.75 8.28 -17.83
C GLU A 53 -6.62 6.78 -18.14
N ILE A 54 -6.06 6.01 -17.19
CA ILE A 54 -5.91 4.56 -17.35
C ILE A 54 -7.12 3.84 -16.75
N VAL A 55 -7.70 4.40 -15.70
CA VAL A 55 -8.85 3.84 -15.01
C VAL A 55 -9.90 4.91 -14.79
N ASN A 56 -11.06 4.76 -15.43
CA ASN A 56 -12.26 5.50 -15.06
C ASN A 56 -12.70 5.08 -13.65
N VAL A 57 -12.20 5.78 -12.63
CA VAL A 57 -12.43 5.44 -11.21
C VAL A 57 -13.93 5.55 -10.87
N LEU A 58 -14.62 6.55 -11.44
CA LEU A 58 -16.06 6.77 -11.26
C LEU A 58 -16.91 5.58 -11.75
N ALA A 59 -16.61 5.05 -12.94
CA ALA A 59 -17.34 3.90 -13.50
C ALA A 59 -17.14 2.62 -12.68
N LYS A 60 -15.96 2.46 -12.05
CA LYS A 60 -15.69 1.31 -11.16
C LYS A 60 -16.41 1.41 -9.83
N GLU A 61 -16.54 2.61 -9.26
CA GLU A 61 -17.24 2.81 -7.99
C GLU A 61 -18.74 2.54 -8.09
N LEU A 62 -19.38 2.99 -9.18
CA LEU A 62 -20.80 2.74 -9.43
C LEU A 62 -21.12 1.25 -9.56
N LYS A 63 -20.39 0.52 -10.41
CA LYS A 63 -20.52 -0.94 -10.53
C LYS A 63 -20.32 -1.68 -9.21
N LYS A 64 -19.45 -1.18 -8.33
CA LYS A 64 -19.18 -1.80 -7.03
C LYS A 64 -20.31 -1.55 -6.03
N LYS A 65 -20.95 -0.37 -6.08
CA LYS A 65 -22.15 -0.05 -5.28
C LYS A 65 -23.34 -0.91 -5.71
N GLU A 66 -23.59 -1.02 -7.01
CA GLU A 66 -24.65 -1.88 -7.56
C GLU A 66 -24.47 -3.34 -7.15
N LYS A 67 -23.25 -3.88 -7.26
CA LYS A 67 -22.93 -5.24 -6.79
C LYS A 67 -23.16 -5.43 -5.29
N ARG A 68 -22.78 -4.44 -4.45
CA ARG A 68 -23.02 -4.50 -3.00
C ARG A 68 -24.50 -4.45 -2.66
N GLN A 69 -25.28 -3.64 -3.38
CA GLN A 69 -26.73 -3.56 -3.20
C GLN A 69 -27.40 -4.89 -3.58
N HIS A 70 -27.03 -5.47 -4.71
CA HIS A 70 -27.53 -6.78 -5.14
C HIS A 70 -27.14 -7.92 -4.19
N SER A 71 -25.93 -7.89 -3.60
CA SER A 71 -25.50 -8.90 -2.64
C SER A 71 -26.09 -8.72 -1.23
N ALA A 72 -26.60 -7.54 -0.91
CA ALA A 72 -27.25 -7.27 0.38
C ALA A 72 -28.76 -7.50 0.35
N ALA A 73 -29.34 -7.59 -0.86
CA ALA A 73 -30.75 -7.89 -1.09
C ALA A 73 -31.06 -9.40 -1.18
N HIS A 74 -30.01 -10.24 -1.23
CA HIS A 74 -30.08 -11.70 -1.17
C HIS A 74 -29.45 -12.19 0.14
#